data_AF-A0A2V7HLL6-F1
#
_entry.id   AF-A0A2V7HLL6-F1
#
_cell.length_a   1.000
_cell.length_b   1.000
_cell.length_c   1.000
_cell.angle_alpha   90.00
_cell.angle_beta   90.00
_cell.angle_gamma   90.00
#
_symmetry.space_group_name_H-M   'P 1'
#
loop_
_entity.id
_entity.type
_entity.pdbx_description
1 polymer ?
#
loop_
_entity_poly.entity_id
_entity_poly.type
_entity_poly.pdbx_seq_one_letter_code
_entity_poly.pdbx_strand_id
1 'polypeptide(L)'
;MLTHKLISADSHIVEPPDLYTTRIEPKFRERAPRLARLETPTGRKFDAWLIDGQQAGTLGAVMQAGQRFEDPSQIDFLGTWEDVRL
;
A
#
# COMPACT_ATOMS: atom_id res chain seq x y z
N MET A 1 24.36 17.20 7.86
CA MET A 1 24.37 15.87 7.22
C MET A 1 24.99 14.86 8.17
N LEU A 2 24.56 13.61 8.13
CA LEU A 2 25.12 12.55 8.98
C LEU A 2 26.60 12.31 8.62
N THR A 3 27.42 12.05 9.62
CA THR A 3 28.87 11.81 9.47
C THR A 3 29.18 10.40 8.96
N HIS A 4 28.20 9.51 8.96
CA HIS A 4 28.32 8.11 8.53
C HIS A 4 27.05 7.67 7.79
N LYS A 5 27.18 6.68 6.90
CA LYS A 5 26.03 6.03 6.25
C LYS A 5 25.29 5.16 7.27
N LEU A 6 23.96 5.23 7.24
CA LEU A 6 23.10 4.31 7.99
C LEU A 6 22.69 3.15 7.09
N ILE A 7 22.50 1.98 7.69
CA ILE A 7 21.93 0.80 7.02
C ILE A 7 20.51 0.65 7.58
N SER A 8 19.51 0.71 6.70
CA SER A 8 18.14 0.36 7.11
C SER A 8 18.04 -1.16 7.22
N ALA A 9 17.73 -1.65 8.42
CA ALA A 9 17.52 -3.07 8.64
C ALA A 9 16.14 -3.54 8.15
N ASP A 10 15.21 -2.60 7.93
CA ASP A 10 13.84 -2.89 7.52
C ASP A 10 13.34 -1.79 6.57
N SER A 11 12.83 -2.18 5.42
CA SER A 11 12.25 -1.28 4.41
C SER A 11 11.38 -2.09 3.47
N HIS A 12 10.26 -1.51 3.06
CA HIS A 12 9.31 -2.13 2.15
C HIS A 12 9.08 -1.23 0.94
N ILE A 13 8.65 -1.87 -0.16
CA ILE A 13 8.11 -1.19 -1.33
C ILE A 13 6.61 -1.47 -1.39
N VAL A 14 5.87 -0.61 -2.11
CA VAL A 14 4.50 -0.93 -2.51
C VAL A 14 4.56 -1.48 -3.92
N GLU A 15 4.03 -2.69 -4.11
CA GLU A 15 4.06 -3.36 -5.40
C GLU A 15 3.02 -2.79 -6.39
N PRO A 16 3.28 -2.85 -7.72
CA PRO A 16 2.29 -2.52 -8.72
C PRO A 16 0.98 -3.32 -8.54
N PRO A 17 -0.21 -2.72 -8.77
CA PRO A 17 -1.50 -3.36 -8.52
C PRO A 17 -1.73 -4.65 -9.31
N ASP A 18 -1.06 -4.78 -10.45
CA ASP A 18 -1.21 -5.89 -11.38
C ASP A 18 -0.15 -6.99 -11.22
N LEU A 19 0.77 -6.85 -10.25
CA LEU A 19 1.95 -7.72 -10.10
C LEU A 19 1.54 -9.20 -10.10
N TYR A 20 0.65 -9.58 -9.19
CA TYR A 20 0.22 -10.96 -9.02
C TYR A 20 -0.81 -11.38 -10.06
N THR A 21 -1.81 -10.55 -10.35
CA THR A 21 -2.92 -10.91 -11.25
C THR A 21 -2.42 -11.22 -12.67
N THR A 22 -1.34 -10.59 -13.11
CA THR A 22 -0.74 -10.82 -14.44
C THR A 22 0.35 -11.89 -14.46
N ARG A 23 1.12 -12.08 -13.37
CA ARG A 23 2.33 -12.91 -13.37
C ARG A 23 2.26 -14.20 -12.54
N ILE A 24 1.26 -14.38 -11.69
CA ILE A 24 1.10 -15.62 -10.91
C ILE A 24 0.59 -16.77 -11.81
N GLU A 25 0.88 -18.02 -11.41
CA GLU A 25 0.36 -19.20 -12.09
C GLU A 25 -1.17 -19.13 -12.18
N PRO A 26 -1.78 -19.39 -13.36
CA PRO A 26 -3.20 -19.12 -13.60
C PRO A 26 -4.17 -19.71 -12.56
N LYS A 27 -3.87 -20.90 -12.05
CA LYS A 27 -4.70 -21.59 -11.05
C LYS A 27 -4.85 -20.83 -9.72
N PHE A 28 -3.97 -19.87 -9.44
CA PHE A 28 -4.00 -19.09 -8.20
C PHE A 28 -4.57 -17.67 -8.36
N ARG A 29 -4.83 -17.20 -9.59
CA ARG A 29 -5.22 -15.80 -9.85
C ARG A 29 -6.43 -15.32 -9.06
N GLU A 30 -7.44 -16.18 -8.92
CA GLU A 30 -8.68 -15.85 -8.18
C GLU A 30 -8.43 -15.54 -6.70
N ARG A 31 -7.38 -16.13 -6.11
CA ARG A 31 -7.06 -15.99 -4.68
C ARG A 31 -5.84 -15.10 -4.43
N ALA A 32 -5.19 -14.65 -5.49
CA ALA A 32 -3.98 -13.86 -5.43
C ALA A 32 -4.22 -12.47 -4.81
N PRO A 33 -3.18 -11.84 -4.23
CA PRO A 33 -3.26 -10.47 -3.80
C PRO A 33 -3.64 -9.54 -4.96
N ARG A 34 -4.61 -8.66 -4.74
CA ARG A 34 -5.02 -7.62 -5.69
C ARG A 34 -5.41 -6.36 -4.97
N LEU A 35 -5.17 -5.21 -5.60
CA LEU A 35 -5.63 -3.93 -5.10
C LEU A 35 -7.10 -3.72 -5.51
N ALA A 36 -7.92 -3.24 -4.58
CA ALA A 36 -9.33 -2.93 -4.82
C ALA A 36 -9.68 -1.54 -4.29
N ARG A 37 -10.42 -0.77 -5.09
CA ARG A 37 -10.99 0.53 -4.72
C ARG A 37 -12.26 0.32 -3.90
N LEU A 38 -12.23 0.78 -2.66
CA LEU A 38 -13.32 0.74 -1.69
C LEU A 38 -13.76 2.16 -1.34
N GLU A 39 -14.88 2.25 -0.61
CA GLU A 39 -15.46 3.53 -0.20
C GLU A 39 -15.91 3.46 1.27
N THR A 40 -15.64 4.51 2.04
CA THR A 40 -16.13 4.65 3.42
C THR A 40 -17.63 4.94 3.43
N PRO A 41 -18.32 4.80 4.59
CA PRO A 41 -19.72 5.24 4.71
C PRO A 41 -19.94 6.73 4.40
N THR A 42 -18.89 7.55 4.47
CA THR A 42 -18.91 8.98 4.16
C THR A 42 -18.61 9.30 2.69
N GLY A 43 -18.45 8.28 1.83
CA GLY A 43 -18.18 8.45 0.41
C GLY A 43 -16.70 8.65 0.04
N ARG A 44 -15.78 8.48 0.99
CA ARG A 44 -14.35 8.65 0.73
C ARG A 44 -13.77 7.37 0.12
N LYS A 45 -13.15 7.50 -1.04
CA LYS A 45 -12.50 6.38 -1.72
C LYS A 45 -11.12 6.09 -1.15
N PHE A 46 -10.76 4.81 -1.10
CA PHE A 46 -9.44 4.32 -0.70
C PHE A 46 -9.15 2.98 -1.36
N ASP A 47 -7.89 2.59 -1.45
CA ASP A 47 -7.48 1.29 -1.95
C ASP A 47 -7.06 0.36 -0.82
N ALA A 48 -7.37 -0.92 -0.97
CA ALA A 48 -6.98 -1.97 -0.03
C ALA A 48 -6.54 -3.23 -0.77
N TRP A 49 -5.61 -3.96 -0.16
CA TRP A 49 -5.19 -5.27 -0.63
C TRP A 49 -6.22 -6.32 -0.21
N LEU A 50 -6.76 -7.03 -1.21
CA LEU A 50 -7.57 -8.23 -1.02
C LEU A 50 -6.72 -9.47 -1.28
N ILE A 51 -6.82 -10.47 -0.41
CA ILE A 51 -6.24 -11.79 -0.58
C ILE A 51 -7.37 -12.80 -0.37
N ASP A 52 -7.60 -13.70 -1.33
CA ASP A 52 -8.68 -14.69 -1.25
C ASP A 52 -10.06 -14.05 -0.96
N GLY A 53 -10.31 -12.87 -1.55
CA GLY A 53 -11.53 -12.09 -1.35
C GLY A 53 -11.65 -11.35 -0.01
N GLN A 54 -10.67 -11.50 0.89
CA GLN A 54 -10.66 -10.85 2.20
C GLN A 54 -9.72 -9.65 2.23
N GLN A 55 -10.13 -8.57 2.89
CA GLN A 55 -9.27 -7.41 3.08
C GLN A 55 -8.13 -7.73 4.05
N ALA A 56 -6.90 -7.62 3.55
CA ALA A 56 -5.67 -7.84 4.32
C ALA A 56 -5.11 -6.54 4.91
N GLY A 57 -5.24 -5.41 4.20
CA GLY A 57 -4.75 -4.13 4.69
C GLY A 57 -5.09 -2.96 3.76
N THR A 58 -5.18 -1.76 4.32
CA THR A 58 -5.43 -0.53 3.56
C THR A 58 -4.11 0.06 3.05
N LEU A 59 -4.10 0.54 1.81
CA LEU A 59 -2.90 1.06 1.15
C LEU A 59 -2.30 2.27 1.88
N GLY A 60 -3.14 3.18 2.38
CA GLY A 60 -2.70 4.37 3.11
C GLY A 60 -1.79 4.05 4.30
N ALA A 61 -2.00 2.90 4.96
CA ALA A 61 -1.21 2.48 6.11
C ALA A 61 0.26 2.15 5.78
N VAL A 62 0.61 1.89 4.51
CA VAL A 62 1.93 1.37 4.11
C VAL A 62 2.71 2.27 3.14
N MET A 63 2.10 3.35 2.64
CA MET A 63 2.71 4.20 1.60
C MET A 63 3.40 5.48 2.13
N GLN A 64 3.32 5.76 3.44
CA GLN A 64 3.67 7.07 4.02
C GLN A 64 5.03 7.10 4.75
N ALA A 65 6.06 6.53 4.13
CA ALA A 65 7.42 6.56 4.68
C ALA A 65 7.88 8.01 4.92
N GLY A 66 8.44 8.30 6.10
CA GLY A 66 8.94 9.64 6.46
C GLY A 66 7.88 10.63 6.97
N GLN A 67 6.59 10.46 6.64
CA GLN A 67 5.52 11.43 6.94
C GLN A 67 5.45 11.80 8.43
N ARG A 68 5.61 10.81 9.32
CA ARG A 68 5.62 11.02 10.79
C ARG A 68 6.65 12.06 11.25
N PHE A 69 7.79 12.17 10.57
CA PHE A 69 8.87 13.07 10.95
C PHE A 69 8.77 14.44 10.27
N GLU A 70 8.07 14.53 9.14
CA GLU A 70 7.81 15.79 8.43
C GLU A 70 6.60 16.53 9.02
N ASP A 71 5.43 15.89 9.03
CA ASP A 71 4.21 16.37 9.66
C ASP A 71 3.30 15.18 10.00
N PRO A 72 3.23 14.78 11.29
CA PRO A 72 2.44 13.63 11.71
C PRO A 72 0.92 13.85 11.60
N SER A 73 0.45 15.10 11.49
CA SER A 73 -0.99 15.39 11.33
C SER A 73 -1.55 14.99 9.97
N GLN A 74 -0.67 14.78 8.99
CA GLN A 74 -1.02 14.35 7.63
C GLN A 74 -1.09 12.83 7.48
N ILE A 75 -0.77 12.05 8.53
CA ILE A 75 -0.85 10.59 8.45
C ILE A 75 -2.31 10.17 8.24
N ASP A 76 -2.55 9.48 7.13
CA ASP A 76 -3.88 9.01 6.78
C ASP A 76 -3.91 7.50 6.49
N PHE A 77 -4.74 6.77 7.20
CA PHE A 77 -4.87 5.33 6.97
C PHE A 77 -5.63 5.00 5.68
N LEU A 78 -6.29 5.98 5.09
CA LEU A 78 -6.89 5.89 3.77
C LEU A 78 -5.95 6.51 2.73
N GLY A 79 -5.93 5.92 1.55
CA GLY A 79 -5.09 6.36 0.44
C GLY A 79 -5.40 5.53 -0.80
N THR A 80 -5.09 6.08 -1.97
CA THR A 80 -5.30 5.40 -3.24
C THR A 80 -3.97 5.16 -3.94
N TRP A 81 -3.98 4.30 -4.96
CA TRP A 81 -2.77 3.99 -5.74
C TRP A 81 -2.11 5.24 -6.30
N GLU A 82 -2.90 6.25 -6.66
CA GLU A 82 -2.40 7.52 -7.18
C GLU A 82 -1.60 8.34 -6.14
N ASP A 83 -1.80 8.08 -4.85
CA ASP A 83 -1.06 8.73 -3.77
C ASP A 83 0.33 8.10 -3.54
N VAL A 84 0.59 6.91 -4.09
CA VAL A 84 1.90 6.26 -4.03
C VAL A 84 2.88 7.06 -4.88
N ARG A 85 3.72 7.86 -4.23
CA ARG A 85 4.72 8.70 -4.91
C ARG A 85 5.82 7.82 -5.53
N LEU A 86 6.11 8.05 -6.81
CA LEU A 86 7.35 7.63 -7.47
C LEU A 86 8.51 8.55 -7.08
#